data_AF-A0A7S4ME81-F1
#
_entry.id   AF-A0A7S4ME81-F1
#
_cell.length_a   1.000
_cell.length_b   1.000
_cell.length_c   1.000
_cell.angle_alpha   90.00
_cell.angle_beta   90.00
_cell.angle_gamma   90.00
#
_symmetry.space_group_name_H-M   'P 1'
#
loop_
_entity.id
_entity.type
_entity.pdbx_description
1 polymer ?
#
loop_
_entity_poly.entity_id
_entity_poly.type
_entity_poly.pdbx_seq_one_letter_code
_entity_poly.pdbx_strand_id
1 'polypeptide(L)'
;RNMQAREQHVLFHGTSWETSQLIREHGFKPSTDGCCLGPGTYVARADKASRFGADCPRHGGESGAVVKVRITFTRAKYVTYDDNSWRSEGYDACRAERTSRSSHPEWCLKSPSQIEVLHIRPIACGSDFPAFEVETMSLGAVRRAAASAGLAEVYFGEATGVVSFATDPASGESPRVNVYCTTGTVLDHHTQRDRTPLVRRKVDLQKLADIFDALTQRSHAASCHCQQRKRQALDSPHRQQVNGHAAVSSEEEEVGVVLEKLRREVAEAEAVLNDHRLRREEEERRRAEERRLEQERLQREEAERQRQAAVAAAEAKRQEEERQRQAAVAAAEAKRQARGTRQTYLIPRIWHDDTDSNFTRSTTCVALGENCITMFYETGGWWNGTPTKQVYNKLNGRQRHLPAPTYVSLSGDSRYYIEFADGKSAWVGPDSMDDKIDAESRNIRTVAFGQDWDTWFIVFDDGYWGWQGDIPNGLQEQLARRDRRSDLTFVSLGSNGEWFMSAQNGRAWWGGLSDEQQDVVRSVKDRLTSMVFGGDRNIHIRYE
;
A
#
# COMPACT_ATOMS: atom_id res chain seq x y z
N ARG A 1 -42.36 24.22 -11.54
CA ARG A 1 -41.06 24.26 -10.83
C ARG A 1 -40.50 22.84 -10.83
N ASN A 2 -39.51 22.53 -11.65
CA ASN A 2 -38.86 21.21 -11.67
C ASN A 2 -38.20 20.99 -10.30
N MET A 3 -38.75 20.08 -9.49
CA MET A 3 -38.05 19.57 -8.32
C MET A 3 -36.84 18.77 -8.83
N GLN A 4 -35.64 19.36 -8.74
CA GLN A 4 -34.41 18.60 -8.91
C GLN A 4 -34.40 17.44 -7.90
N ALA A 5 -34.10 16.23 -8.37
CA ALA A 5 -34.05 15.04 -7.54
C ALA A 5 -33.05 15.27 -6.39
N ARG A 6 -33.47 15.00 -5.15
CA ARG A 6 -32.59 15.07 -3.98
C ARG A 6 -31.79 13.77 -3.91
N GLU A 7 -30.48 13.87 -4.00
CA GLU A 7 -29.58 12.73 -3.81
C GLU A 7 -29.23 12.59 -2.33
N GLN A 8 -29.11 11.34 -1.88
CA GLN A 8 -28.75 11.01 -0.50
C GLN A 8 -27.60 10.02 -0.45
N HIS A 9 -26.63 10.29 0.43
CA HIS A 9 -25.51 9.38 0.68
C HIS A 9 -25.28 9.20 2.17
N VAL A 10 -24.83 8.00 2.54
CA VAL A 10 -24.36 7.72 3.91
C VAL A 10 -22.84 7.85 3.93
N LEU A 11 -22.35 8.76 4.78
CA LEU A 11 -20.93 9.08 4.94
C LEU A 11 -20.59 9.19 6.42
N PHE A 12 -19.33 9.50 6.71
CA PHE A 12 -18.76 9.43 8.05
C PHE A 12 -17.87 10.64 8.34
N HIS A 13 -17.86 11.08 9.60
CA HIS A 13 -16.99 12.15 10.08
C HIS A 13 -16.18 11.65 11.28
N GLY A 14 -14.86 11.75 11.21
CA GLY A 14 -13.96 11.37 12.30
C GLY A 14 -13.56 12.59 13.11
N THR A 15 -13.72 12.54 14.42
CA THR A 15 -13.41 13.65 15.34
C THR A 15 -13.16 13.13 16.75
N SER A 16 -12.88 14.02 17.72
CA SER A 16 -12.76 13.64 19.12
C SER A 16 -14.12 13.22 19.71
N TRP A 17 -14.10 12.42 20.78
CA TRP A 17 -15.33 12.02 21.47
C TRP A 17 -16.13 13.25 21.94
N GLU A 18 -15.47 14.24 22.53
CA GLU A 18 -16.08 15.48 23.04
C GLU A 18 -16.75 16.26 21.90
N THR A 19 -16.06 16.38 20.77
CA THR A 19 -16.60 17.06 19.59
C THR A 19 -17.79 16.31 19.01
N SER A 20 -17.80 14.98 19.06
CA SER A 20 -18.93 14.18 18.60
C SER A 20 -20.18 14.39 19.47
N GLN A 21 -20.01 14.60 20.78
CA GLN A 21 -21.12 14.95 21.69
C GLN A 21 -21.69 16.32 21.35
N LEU A 22 -20.81 17.31 21.09
CA LEU A 22 -21.24 18.64 20.66
C LEU A 22 -22.00 18.60 19.32
N ILE A 23 -21.55 17.78 18.36
CA ILE A 23 -22.25 17.57 17.09
C ILE A 23 -23.64 16.95 17.31
N ARG A 24 -23.78 16.06 18.30
CA ARG A 24 -25.06 15.44 18.64
C ARG A 24 -26.06 16.45 19.20
N GLU A 25 -25.60 17.38 20.04
CA GLU A 25 -26.46 18.35 20.74
C GLU A 25 -26.74 19.61 19.91
N HIS A 26 -25.76 20.10 19.16
CA HIS A 26 -25.82 21.40 18.47
C HIS A 26 -25.71 21.29 16.94
N GLY A 27 -25.52 20.09 16.40
CA GLY A 27 -25.29 19.87 14.98
C GLY A 27 -23.86 20.23 14.54
N PHE A 28 -23.59 20.09 13.25
CA PHE A 28 -22.26 20.39 12.70
C PHE A 28 -21.99 21.89 12.66
N LYS A 29 -20.82 22.30 13.14
CA LYS A 29 -20.27 23.65 12.89
C LYS A 29 -19.41 23.61 11.63
N PRO A 30 -19.74 24.39 10.58
CA PRO A 30 -18.95 24.39 9.35
C PRO A 30 -17.58 25.03 9.59
N SER A 31 -16.55 24.48 8.95
CA SER A 31 -15.20 25.04 8.99
C SER A 31 -15.16 26.38 8.23
N THR A 32 -14.51 27.39 8.82
CA THR A 32 -14.32 28.72 8.22
C THR A 32 -13.08 28.78 7.33
N ASP A 33 -12.02 28.05 7.67
CA ASP A 33 -10.72 28.10 6.99
C ASP A 33 -10.60 27.14 5.81
N GLY A 34 -11.35 26.03 5.84
CA GLY A 34 -11.59 25.15 4.69
C GLY A 34 -10.38 24.89 3.77
N CYS A 35 -9.30 24.30 4.27
CA CYS A 35 -7.98 24.33 3.61
C CYS A 35 -7.88 23.69 2.21
N CYS A 36 -8.89 22.96 1.71
CA CYS A 36 -8.80 22.23 0.42
C CYS A 36 -10.05 22.31 -0.46
N LEU A 37 -11.25 22.42 0.12
CA LEU A 37 -12.52 22.60 -0.61
C LEU A 37 -13.30 23.82 -0.12
N GLY A 38 -12.64 24.74 0.57
CA GLY A 38 -13.24 25.95 1.10
C GLY A 38 -14.15 25.71 2.30
N PRO A 39 -14.88 26.76 2.74
CA PRO A 39 -15.65 26.70 3.97
C PRO A 39 -16.86 25.78 3.85
N GLY A 40 -17.06 24.90 4.82
CA GLY A 40 -18.15 23.92 4.80
C GLY A 40 -17.97 22.79 5.81
N THR A 41 -18.87 21.82 5.76
CA THR A 41 -18.81 20.63 6.62
C THR A 41 -18.22 19.45 5.86
N TYR A 42 -17.14 18.88 6.39
CA TYR A 42 -16.38 17.82 5.73
C TYR A 42 -16.80 16.44 6.22
N VAL A 43 -17.10 15.56 5.27
CA VAL A 43 -17.45 14.16 5.51
C VAL A 43 -16.72 13.26 4.51
N ALA A 44 -16.49 12.02 4.89
CA ALA A 44 -15.68 11.08 4.14
C ALA A 44 -16.25 9.66 4.21
N ARG A 45 -15.57 8.71 3.56
CA ARG A 45 -15.85 7.28 3.75
C ARG A 45 -15.45 6.82 5.16
N ALA A 46 -16.02 5.69 5.60
CA ALA A 46 -15.78 5.14 6.94
C ALA A 46 -14.30 4.85 7.23
N ASP A 47 -13.55 4.30 6.27
CA ASP A 47 -12.12 3.97 6.42
C ASP A 47 -11.27 5.21 6.70
N LYS A 48 -11.60 6.32 6.03
CA LYS A 48 -10.93 7.59 6.21
C LYS A 48 -11.38 8.24 7.51
N ALA A 49 -12.68 8.34 7.75
CA ALA A 49 -13.21 8.92 8.98
C ALA A 49 -12.71 8.18 10.23
N SER A 50 -12.57 6.85 10.18
CA SER A 50 -12.03 6.07 11.29
C SER A 50 -10.56 6.37 11.56
N ARG A 51 -9.73 6.52 10.52
CA ARG A 51 -8.33 6.95 10.68
C ARG A 51 -8.22 8.33 11.33
N PHE A 52 -9.10 9.26 10.96
CA PHE A 52 -9.14 10.58 11.60
C PHE A 52 -9.59 10.51 13.05
N GLY A 53 -10.61 9.68 13.36
CA GLY A 53 -11.08 9.47 14.72
C GLY A 53 -10.07 8.74 15.60
N ALA A 54 -9.21 7.88 15.06
CA ALA A 54 -8.18 7.17 15.80
C ALA A 54 -6.87 7.98 16.00
N ASP A 55 -6.73 9.14 15.35
CA ASP A 55 -5.52 9.98 15.35
C ASP A 55 -5.59 11.06 16.45
N CYS A 56 -5.34 10.64 17.69
CA CYS A 56 -5.32 11.49 18.90
C CYS A 56 -4.52 12.80 18.74
N PRO A 57 -3.26 12.77 18.24
CA PRO A 57 -2.49 13.99 18.01
C PRO A 57 -3.16 14.98 17.08
N ARG A 58 -3.98 14.50 16.14
CA ARG A 58 -4.63 15.33 15.12
C ARG A 58 -5.94 15.95 15.57
N HIS A 59 -6.78 15.22 16.32
CA HIS A 59 -8.05 15.76 16.83
C HIS A 59 -7.93 16.39 18.22
N GLY A 60 -6.79 16.22 18.91
CA GLY A 60 -6.46 16.92 20.16
C GLY A 60 -7.28 16.52 21.38
N GLY A 61 -7.94 15.35 21.34
CA GLY A 61 -8.74 14.80 22.45
C GLY A 61 -8.18 13.48 22.95
N GLU A 62 -8.57 13.06 24.17
CA GLU A 62 -8.09 11.81 24.79
C GLU A 62 -8.72 10.55 24.17
N SER A 63 -9.85 10.70 23.49
CA SER A 63 -10.57 9.61 22.83
C SER A 63 -11.21 10.04 21.52
N GLY A 64 -11.31 9.09 20.60
CA GLY A 64 -11.85 9.29 19.26
C GLY A 64 -13.32 8.94 19.12
N ALA A 65 -13.96 9.49 18.09
CA ALA A 65 -15.28 9.11 17.63
C ALA A 65 -15.40 9.13 16.11
N VAL A 66 -16.28 8.26 15.60
CA VAL A 66 -16.79 8.35 14.24
C VAL A 66 -18.28 8.62 14.28
N VAL A 67 -18.73 9.59 13.48
CA VAL A 67 -20.13 10.00 13.33
C VAL A 67 -20.61 9.52 11.97
N LYS A 68 -21.54 8.56 11.93
CA LYS A 68 -22.26 8.12 10.72
C LYS A 68 -23.36 9.13 10.41
N VAL A 69 -23.36 9.68 9.21
CA VAL A 69 -24.27 10.72 8.78
C VAL A 69 -24.95 10.38 7.46
N ARG A 70 -26.19 10.84 7.27
CA ARG A 70 -26.85 10.89 5.98
C ARG A 70 -26.77 12.31 5.46
N ILE A 71 -26.25 12.48 4.25
CA ILE A 71 -26.15 13.77 3.58
C ILE A 71 -27.22 13.86 2.50
N THR A 72 -27.82 15.03 2.33
CA THR A 72 -28.80 15.33 1.28
C THR A 72 -28.34 16.54 0.48
N PHE A 73 -28.25 16.40 -0.85
CA PHE A 73 -27.86 17.50 -1.74
C PHE A 73 -28.65 17.45 -3.06
N THR A 74 -28.59 18.54 -3.81
CA THR A 74 -29.28 18.67 -5.10
C THR A 74 -28.32 18.86 -6.26
N ARG A 75 -27.15 19.47 -6.02
CA ARG A 75 -26.16 19.80 -7.05
C ARG A 75 -24.75 19.66 -6.49
N ALA A 76 -24.16 18.49 -6.69
CA ALA A 76 -22.76 18.22 -6.36
C ALA A 76 -21.81 18.59 -7.52
N LYS A 77 -20.71 19.27 -7.21
CA LYS A 77 -19.56 19.41 -8.12
C LYS A 77 -18.59 18.25 -7.87
N TYR A 78 -18.11 17.64 -8.94
CA TYR A 78 -17.11 16.56 -8.88
C TYR A 78 -15.79 17.08 -9.42
N VAL A 79 -14.75 17.01 -8.60
CA VAL A 79 -13.42 17.55 -8.92
C VAL A 79 -12.34 16.50 -8.66
N THR A 80 -11.24 16.58 -9.41
CA THR A 80 -10.11 15.65 -9.28
C THR A 80 -9.07 16.13 -8.26
N TYR A 81 -9.10 17.41 -7.89
CA TYR A 81 -8.17 18.06 -6.95
C TYR A 81 -8.87 19.19 -6.17
N ASP A 82 -8.11 19.98 -5.38
CA ASP A 82 -8.62 21.12 -4.60
C ASP A 82 -9.45 22.09 -5.45
N ASP A 83 -10.59 22.52 -4.91
CA ASP A 83 -11.50 23.46 -5.55
C ASP A 83 -12.31 24.23 -4.48
N ASN A 84 -12.15 25.54 -4.46
CA ASN A 84 -12.85 26.44 -3.54
C ASN A 84 -13.95 27.29 -4.22
N SER A 85 -14.15 27.18 -5.55
CA SER A 85 -15.10 27.99 -6.32
C SER A 85 -16.50 27.37 -6.46
N TRP A 86 -16.66 26.09 -6.13
CA TRP A 86 -17.96 25.40 -6.25
C TRP A 86 -19.14 26.10 -5.55
N ARG A 87 -18.90 26.81 -4.42
CA ARG A 87 -19.97 27.55 -3.72
C ARG A 87 -20.45 28.77 -4.50
N SER A 88 -19.53 29.52 -5.11
CA SER A 88 -19.85 30.70 -5.92
C SER A 88 -20.46 30.31 -7.27
N GLU A 89 -20.14 29.12 -7.77
CA GLU A 89 -20.75 28.52 -8.96
C GLU A 89 -22.17 27.95 -8.72
N GLY A 90 -22.66 28.00 -7.47
CA GLY A 90 -24.03 27.63 -7.14
C GLY A 90 -24.25 26.16 -6.80
N TYR A 91 -23.19 25.39 -6.54
CA TYR A 91 -23.29 24.01 -6.02
C TYR A 91 -23.53 24.00 -4.51
N ASP A 92 -24.23 22.97 -4.02
CA ASP A 92 -24.53 22.76 -2.60
C ASP A 92 -23.68 21.65 -1.95
N ALA A 93 -22.95 20.89 -2.76
CA ALA A 93 -21.93 19.94 -2.32
C ALA A 93 -20.73 19.93 -3.29
N CYS A 94 -19.56 19.57 -2.80
CA CYS A 94 -18.38 19.31 -3.62
C CYS A 94 -17.73 18.00 -3.19
N ARG A 95 -17.35 17.17 -4.17
CA ARG A 95 -16.60 15.94 -3.95
C ARG A 95 -15.28 16.00 -4.70
N ALA A 96 -14.18 15.88 -3.97
CA ALA A 96 -12.84 15.72 -4.55
C ALA A 96 -12.40 14.26 -4.55
N GLU A 97 -11.69 13.83 -5.60
CA GLU A 97 -11.04 12.50 -5.63
C GLU A 97 -9.80 12.45 -4.72
N ARG A 98 -9.05 13.54 -4.68
CA ARG A 98 -7.90 13.78 -3.81
C ARG A 98 -7.80 15.29 -3.52
N THR A 99 -7.15 15.63 -2.42
CA THR A 99 -6.86 17.00 -2.00
C THR A 99 -5.38 17.16 -1.70
N SER A 100 -4.88 18.39 -1.59
CA SER A 100 -3.50 18.68 -1.16
C SER A 100 -3.12 18.04 0.18
N ARG A 101 -4.11 17.76 1.04
CA ARG A 101 -3.93 17.15 2.36
C ARG A 101 -4.37 15.69 2.43
N SER A 102 -4.90 15.10 1.36
CA SER A 102 -5.31 13.70 1.35
C SER A 102 -5.39 13.07 -0.04
N SER A 103 -4.84 11.86 -0.18
CA SER A 103 -4.99 11.03 -1.40
C SER A 103 -6.34 10.33 -1.53
N HIS A 104 -7.28 10.56 -0.60
CA HIS A 104 -8.56 9.85 -0.52
C HIS A 104 -9.73 10.80 -0.74
N PRO A 105 -10.85 10.32 -1.33
CA PRO A 105 -11.98 11.18 -1.61
C PRO A 105 -12.57 11.88 -0.39
N GLU A 106 -12.97 13.14 -0.56
CA GLU A 106 -13.60 13.98 0.46
C GLU A 106 -14.85 14.64 -0.09
N TRP A 107 -15.83 14.82 0.79
CA TRP A 107 -17.02 15.60 0.51
C TRP A 107 -17.04 16.83 1.40
N CYS A 108 -17.38 17.97 0.80
CA CYS A 108 -17.61 19.23 1.49
C CYS A 108 -19.04 19.70 1.21
N LEU A 109 -19.81 20.00 2.26
CA LEU A 109 -21.19 20.43 2.17
C LEU A 109 -21.33 21.91 2.49
N LYS A 110 -22.20 22.60 1.74
CA LYS A 110 -22.38 24.05 1.86
C LYS A 110 -23.03 24.45 3.18
N SER A 111 -23.94 23.63 3.69
CA SER A 111 -24.72 23.89 4.91
C SER A 111 -24.80 22.64 5.80
N PRO A 112 -24.64 22.79 7.13
CA PRO A 112 -24.91 21.73 8.10
C PRO A 112 -26.32 21.15 8.03
N SER A 113 -27.31 21.94 7.58
CA SER A 113 -28.71 21.49 7.43
C SER A 113 -28.89 20.37 6.41
N GLN A 114 -27.87 20.11 5.59
CA GLN A 114 -27.82 18.99 4.65
C GLN A 114 -27.45 17.67 5.32
N ILE A 115 -27.15 17.66 6.62
CA ILE A 115 -26.58 16.53 7.34
C ILE A 115 -27.53 16.08 8.44
N GLU A 116 -27.86 14.79 8.42
CA GLU A 116 -28.59 14.09 9.48
C GLU A 116 -27.63 13.12 10.17
N VAL A 117 -27.46 13.26 11.49
CA VAL A 117 -26.63 12.35 12.29
C VAL A 117 -27.42 11.06 12.54
N LEU A 118 -26.90 9.92 12.09
CA LEU A 118 -27.55 8.63 12.24
C LEU A 118 -27.05 7.86 13.47
N HIS A 119 -25.73 7.84 13.69
CA HIS A 119 -25.13 7.08 14.78
C HIS A 119 -23.73 7.61 15.11
N ILE A 120 -23.31 7.50 16.37
CA ILE A 120 -21.96 7.86 16.83
C ILE A 120 -21.34 6.64 17.50
N ARG A 121 -20.11 6.29 17.13
CA ARG A 121 -19.34 5.22 17.77
C ARG A 121 -18.01 5.74 18.31
N PRO A 122 -17.65 5.38 19.55
CA PRO A 122 -16.32 5.63 20.06
C PRO A 122 -15.29 4.77 19.29
N ILE A 123 -14.09 5.31 19.12
CA ILE A 123 -12.94 4.60 18.58
C ILE A 123 -11.72 4.87 19.47
N ALA A 124 -10.98 3.82 19.80
CA ALA A 124 -9.75 3.94 20.57
C ALA A 124 -8.67 4.60 19.70
N CYS A 125 -7.86 5.47 20.30
CA CYS A 125 -6.72 6.06 19.61
C CYS A 125 -5.71 4.96 19.23
N GLY A 126 -5.20 5.04 17.99
CA GLY A 126 -4.35 4.01 17.41
C GLY A 126 -5.08 2.74 16.94
N SER A 127 -6.43 2.73 16.90
CA SER A 127 -7.18 1.61 16.35
C SER A 127 -6.99 1.50 14.83
N ASP A 128 -6.53 0.34 14.37
CA ASP A 128 -6.47 -0.02 12.94
C ASP A 128 -7.84 -0.46 12.38
N PHE A 129 -8.82 -0.72 13.26
CA PHE A 129 -10.15 -1.18 12.86
C PHE A 129 -11.12 0.00 12.67
N PRO A 130 -11.95 0.00 11.60
CA PRO A 130 -12.93 1.05 11.39
C PRO A 130 -14.05 0.96 12.43
N ALA A 131 -14.44 2.11 13.02
CA ALA A 131 -15.46 2.16 14.07
C ALA A 131 -16.83 1.65 13.61
N PHE A 132 -17.11 1.84 12.33
CA PHE A 132 -18.24 1.23 11.64
C PHE A 132 -17.71 0.18 10.71
N GLU A 133 -18.26 -1.04 10.78
CA GLU A 133 -18.20 -1.95 9.64
C GLU A 133 -18.71 -1.17 8.44
N VAL A 134 -17.82 -0.99 7.47
CA VAL A 134 -18.13 -0.23 6.28
C VAL A 134 -19.29 -0.97 5.61
N GLU A 135 -20.45 -0.32 5.45
CA GLU A 135 -21.45 -0.70 4.44
C GLU A 135 -20.89 -0.43 3.02
N THR A 136 -19.64 -0.80 2.80
CA THR A 136 -19.17 -1.33 1.53
C THR A 136 -19.78 -2.71 1.36
N MET A 137 -19.59 -3.29 0.18
CA MET A 137 -19.98 -4.65 -0.18
C MET A 137 -19.30 -5.70 0.73
N SER A 138 -19.62 -5.68 2.04
CA SER A 138 -19.18 -6.69 2.97
C SER A 138 -19.68 -8.01 2.44
N LEU A 139 -18.84 -9.04 2.51
CA LEU A 139 -19.16 -10.37 2.00
C LEU A 139 -20.54 -10.83 2.46
N GLY A 140 -20.88 -10.56 3.72
CA GLY A 140 -22.20 -10.84 4.29
C GLY A 140 -23.36 -10.06 3.64
N ALA A 141 -23.18 -8.77 3.32
CA ALA A 141 -24.20 -7.98 2.64
C ALA A 141 -24.42 -8.44 1.18
N VAL A 142 -23.33 -8.80 0.49
CA VAL A 142 -23.39 -9.36 -0.88
C VAL A 142 -24.11 -10.71 -0.89
N ARG A 143 -23.78 -11.59 0.04
CA ARG A 143 -24.44 -12.89 0.21
C ARG A 143 -25.93 -12.76 0.51
N ARG A 144 -26.31 -11.82 1.38
CA ARG A 144 -27.74 -11.55 1.66
C ARG A 144 -28.47 -11.02 0.43
N ALA A 145 -27.88 -10.09 -0.32
CA ALA A 145 -28.49 -9.58 -1.55
C ALA A 145 -28.65 -10.68 -2.62
N ALA A 146 -27.64 -11.55 -2.78
CA ALA A 146 -27.70 -12.68 -3.70
C ALA A 146 -28.77 -13.71 -3.29
N ALA A 147 -28.85 -14.04 -2.00
CA ALA A 147 -29.85 -14.96 -1.47
C ALA A 147 -31.28 -14.43 -1.66
N SER A 148 -31.52 -13.13 -1.44
CA SER A 148 -32.82 -12.50 -1.69
C SER A 148 -33.24 -12.52 -3.17
N ALA A 149 -32.28 -12.53 -4.10
CA ALA A 149 -32.51 -12.62 -5.54
C ALA A 149 -32.53 -14.07 -6.09
N GLY A 150 -32.39 -15.08 -5.21
CA GLY A 150 -32.39 -16.50 -5.57
C GLY A 150 -31.11 -17.01 -6.24
N LEU A 151 -29.99 -16.31 -6.06
CA LEU A 151 -28.69 -16.71 -6.61
C LEU A 151 -27.89 -17.56 -5.62
N ALA A 152 -27.23 -18.59 -6.13
CA ALA A 152 -26.34 -19.45 -5.35
C ALA A 152 -24.87 -19.03 -5.50
N GLU A 153 -24.12 -19.06 -4.40
CA GLU A 153 -22.68 -18.83 -4.40
C GLU A 153 -21.96 -20.02 -5.06
N VAL A 154 -21.14 -19.74 -6.07
CA VAL A 154 -20.38 -20.77 -6.81
C VAL A 154 -18.89 -20.72 -6.55
N TYR A 155 -18.37 -19.58 -6.09
CA TYR A 155 -16.95 -19.42 -5.78
C TYR A 155 -16.72 -18.24 -4.84
N PHE A 156 -15.76 -18.39 -3.92
CA PHE A 156 -15.22 -17.31 -3.11
C PHE A 156 -13.70 -17.40 -3.05
N GLY A 157 -13.03 -16.35 -3.54
CA GLY A 157 -11.57 -16.21 -3.47
C GLY A 157 -11.18 -15.26 -2.34
N GLU A 158 -10.81 -15.82 -1.18
CA GLU A 158 -10.49 -15.08 0.05
C GLU A 158 -9.36 -14.06 -0.15
N ALA A 159 -8.29 -14.44 -0.85
CA ALA A 159 -7.15 -13.56 -1.15
C ALA A 159 -7.49 -12.42 -2.14
N THR A 160 -8.46 -12.65 -3.04
CA THR A 160 -8.85 -11.66 -4.06
C THR A 160 -10.07 -10.82 -3.66
N GLY A 161 -10.79 -11.23 -2.62
CA GLY A 161 -12.06 -10.62 -2.22
C GLY A 161 -13.15 -10.71 -3.30
N VAL A 162 -13.12 -11.76 -4.12
CA VAL A 162 -14.06 -11.99 -5.24
C VAL A 162 -15.05 -13.08 -4.86
N VAL A 163 -16.33 -12.80 -5.06
CA VAL A 163 -17.43 -13.75 -4.86
C VAL A 163 -18.17 -13.91 -6.18
N SER A 164 -18.46 -15.14 -6.58
CA SER A 164 -19.20 -15.45 -7.80
C SER A 164 -20.56 -16.06 -7.46
N PHE A 165 -21.60 -15.63 -8.16
CA PHE A 165 -22.96 -16.15 -8.01
C PHE A 165 -23.54 -16.59 -9.35
N ALA A 166 -24.45 -17.57 -9.32
CA ALA A 166 -25.16 -18.10 -10.49
C ALA A 166 -26.62 -18.45 -10.16
N THR A 167 -27.50 -18.44 -11.16
CA THR A 167 -28.92 -18.84 -11.01
C THR A 167 -29.10 -20.36 -10.90
N ASP A 168 -28.21 -21.12 -11.51
CA ASP A 168 -28.18 -22.59 -11.42
C ASP A 168 -26.73 -23.08 -11.43
N PRO A 169 -26.17 -23.49 -10.27
CA PRO A 169 -24.81 -23.98 -10.16
C PRO A 169 -24.53 -25.25 -10.96
N ALA A 170 -25.55 -26.06 -11.24
CA ALA A 170 -25.39 -27.41 -11.79
C ALA A 170 -25.32 -27.44 -13.32
N SER A 171 -25.93 -26.47 -14.01
CA SER A 171 -26.06 -26.52 -15.48
C SER A 171 -24.82 -26.08 -16.27
N GLY A 172 -23.78 -25.52 -15.65
CA GLY A 172 -22.54 -25.11 -16.35
C GLY A 172 -22.69 -24.01 -17.43
N GLU A 173 -23.92 -23.72 -17.86
CA GLU A 173 -24.32 -22.77 -18.90
C GLU A 173 -25.15 -21.59 -18.35
N SER A 174 -25.31 -21.51 -17.03
CA SER A 174 -26.04 -20.42 -16.36
C SER A 174 -25.25 -19.10 -16.37
N PRO A 175 -25.93 -17.94 -16.47
CA PRO A 175 -25.28 -16.64 -16.40
C PRO A 175 -24.64 -16.45 -15.01
N ARG A 176 -23.41 -15.93 -14.98
CA ARG A 176 -22.60 -15.78 -13.76
C ARG A 176 -22.28 -14.33 -13.49
N VAL A 177 -22.18 -13.96 -12.22
CA VAL A 177 -21.79 -12.61 -11.83
C VAL A 177 -20.65 -12.68 -10.82
N ASN A 178 -19.56 -11.93 -11.06
CA ASN A 178 -18.44 -11.82 -10.13
C ASN A 178 -18.47 -10.46 -9.45
N VAL A 179 -18.33 -10.46 -8.14
CA VAL A 179 -18.39 -9.28 -7.29
C VAL A 179 -17.06 -9.13 -6.56
N TYR A 180 -16.35 -8.02 -6.82
CA TYR A 180 -15.13 -7.64 -6.13
C TYR A 180 -15.48 -6.79 -4.92
N CYS A 181 -15.64 -7.44 -3.76
CA CYS A 181 -16.05 -6.79 -2.51
C CYS A 181 -15.12 -5.64 -2.08
N THR A 182 -13.83 -5.73 -2.44
CA THR A 182 -12.79 -4.74 -2.11
C THR A 182 -12.87 -3.47 -2.95
N THR A 183 -13.33 -3.56 -4.20
CA THR A 183 -13.33 -2.43 -5.16
C THR A 183 -14.72 -1.98 -5.58
N GLY A 184 -15.77 -2.74 -5.23
CA GLY A 184 -17.14 -2.48 -5.68
C GLY A 184 -17.30 -2.66 -7.20
N THR A 185 -16.49 -3.54 -7.80
CA THR A 185 -16.56 -3.86 -9.23
C THR A 185 -17.40 -5.12 -9.42
N VAL A 186 -18.31 -5.09 -10.38
CA VAL A 186 -19.18 -6.22 -10.73
C VAL A 186 -18.95 -6.58 -12.20
N LEU A 187 -18.70 -7.87 -12.47
CA LEU A 187 -18.59 -8.43 -13.80
C LEU A 187 -19.83 -9.31 -14.06
N ASP A 188 -20.66 -8.93 -15.03
CA ASP A 188 -21.80 -9.71 -15.50
C ASP A 188 -21.36 -10.56 -16.71
N HIS A 189 -21.34 -11.89 -16.53
CA HIS A 189 -21.01 -12.87 -17.56
C HIS A 189 -22.30 -13.40 -18.20
N HIS A 190 -22.48 -13.10 -19.49
CA HIS A 190 -23.62 -13.58 -20.27
C HIS A 190 -23.50 -15.08 -20.61
N THR A 191 -24.63 -15.73 -20.89
CA THR A 191 -24.72 -17.16 -21.25
C THR A 191 -24.05 -17.53 -22.58
N GLN A 192 -23.68 -16.56 -23.42
CA GLN A 192 -22.99 -16.80 -24.67
C GLN A 192 -21.48 -16.64 -24.50
N ARG A 193 -20.73 -17.73 -24.71
CA ARG A 193 -19.27 -17.84 -24.51
C ARG A 193 -18.40 -16.82 -25.28
N ASP A 194 -18.96 -16.12 -26.27
CA ASP A 194 -18.20 -15.23 -27.18
C ASP A 194 -18.37 -13.72 -26.90
N ARG A 195 -18.93 -13.31 -25.76
CA ARG A 195 -19.04 -11.88 -25.41
C ARG A 195 -18.20 -11.51 -24.19
N THR A 196 -17.48 -10.40 -24.32
CA THR A 196 -16.75 -9.77 -23.20
C THR A 196 -17.71 -9.47 -22.05
N PRO A 197 -17.33 -9.81 -20.80
CA PRO A 197 -18.16 -9.56 -19.64
C PRO A 197 -18.41 -8.06 -19.46
N LEU A 198 -19.63 -7.71 -19.05
CA LEU A 198 -19.99 -6.32 -18.84
C LEU A 198 -19.41 -5.86 -17.50
N VAL A 199 -18.44 -4.94 -17.56
CA VAL A 199 -17.76 -4.41 -16.38
C VAL A 199 -18.50 -3.20 -15.84
N ARG A 200 -18.98 -3.29 -14.59
CA ARG A 200 -19.58 -2.17 -13.85
C ARG A 200 -18.69 -1.81 -12.67
N ARG A 201 -18.27 -0.55 -12.57
CA ARG A 201 -17.39 -0.06 -11.49
C ARG A 201 -18.19 0.80 -10.51
N LYS A 202 -17.79 0.81 -9.23
CA LYS A 202 -18.39 1.63 -8.16
C LYS A 202 -19.89 1.29 -7.94
N VAL A 203 -20.23 0.00 -7.96
CA VAL A 203 -21.59 -0.50 -7.72
C VAL A 203 -21.88 -0.48 -6.21
N ASP A 204 -23.01 0.12 -5.83
CA ASP A 204 -23.53 0.09 -4.45
C ASP A 204 -24.46 -1.12 -4.23
N LEU A 205 -24.83 -1.41 -2.99
CA LEU A 205 -25.66 -2.59 -2.65
C LEU A 205 -27.05 -2.56 -3.30
N GLN A 206 -27.62 -1.38 -3.53
CA GLN A 206 -28.93 -1.25 -4.19
C GLN A 206 -28.82 -1.60 -5.68
N LYS A 207 -27.86 -1.02 -6.39
CA LYS A 207 -27.58 -1.36 -7.79
C LYS A 207 -27.15 -2.81 -7.96
N LEU A 208 -26.49 -3.39 -6.96
CA LEU A 208 -26.16 -4.82 -6.97
C LEU A 208 -27.43 -5.68 -6.92
N ALA A 209 -28.37 -5.34 -6.05
CA ALA A 209 -29.65 -6.04 -5.97
C ALA A 209 -30.40 -5.96 -7.32
N ASP A 210 -30.44 -4.78 -7.94
CA ASP A 210 -31.06 -4.60 -9.26
C ASP A 210 -30.37 -5.46 -10.35
N ILE A 211 -29.04 -5.60 -10.28
CA ILE A 211 -28.28 -6.47 -11.20
C ILE A 211 -28.62 -7.94 -10.97
N PHE A 212 -28.74 -8.37 -9.71
CA PHE A 212 -29.08 -9.75 -9.36
C PHE A 212 -30.51 -10.11 -9.80
N ASP A 213 -31.47 -9.22 -9.56
CA ASP A 213 -32.86 -9.41 -10.00
C ASP A 213 -32.97 -9.48 -11.53
N ALA A 214 -32.24 -8.63 -12.25
CA ALA A 214 -32.18 -8.67 -13.70
C ALA A 214 -31.58 -9.98 -14.24
N LEU A 215 -30.62 -10.58 -13.53
CA LEU A 215 -29.99 -11.86 -13.89
C LEU A 215 -31.00 -13.02 -13.76
N THR A 216 -31.76 -13.04 -12.66
CA THR A 216 -32.79 -14.06 -12.41
C THR A 216 -33.95 -13.94 -13.41
N GLN A 217 -34.40 -12.72 -13.72
CA GLN A 217 -35.45 -12.47 -14.72
C GLN A 217 -35.05 -12.92 -16.14
N ARG A 218 -33.78 -12.73 -16.54
CA ARG A 218 -33.26 -13.23 -17.83
C ARG A 218 -33.24 -14.76 -17.89
N SER A 219 -32.89 -15.42 -16.78
CA SER A 219 -32.91 -16.88 -16.67
C SER A 219 -34.32 -17.45 -16.85
N HIS A 220 -35.34 -16.78 -16.31
CA HIS A 220 -36.74 -17.17 -16.51
C HIS A 220 -37.25 -16.95 -17.94
N ALA A 221 -36.85 -15.86 -18.60
CA ALA A 221 -37.23 -15.59 -19.99
C ALA A 221 -36.59 -16.57 -21.00
N ALA A 222 -35.35 -17.01 -20.76
CA ALA A 222 -34.66 -18.00 -21.60
C ALA A 222 -35.29 -19.40 -21.51
N SER A 223 -35.85 -19.77 -20.37
CA SER A 223 -36.59 -21.03 -20.17
C SER A 223 -37.91 -21.08 -20.97
N CYS A 224 -38.57 -19.93 -21.18
CA CYS A 224 -39.83 -19.84 -21.93
C CYS A 224 -39.66 -20.05 -23.45
N HIS A 225 -38.49 -19.74 -24.02
CA HIS A 225 -38.24 -19.84 -25.47
C HIS A 225 -37.80 -21.24 -25.96
N CYS A 226 -37.58 -22.20 -25.06
CA CYS A 226 -37.10 -23.54 -25.43
C CYS A 226 -38.25 -24.55 -25.71
N GLN A 227 -39.52 -24.21 -25.46
CA GLN A 227 -40.65 -25.12 -25.68
C GLN A 227 -41.39 -24.98 -27.02
N GLN A 228 -40.99 -24.05 -27.91
CA GLN A 228 -41.67 -23.82 -29.20
C GLN A 228 -40.92 -24.35 -30.44
N ARG A 229 -39.86 -25.15 -30.28
CA ARG A 229 -39.12 -25.76 -31.40
C ARG A 229 -39.07 -27.29 -31.38
N LYS A 230 -40.21 -27.93 -31.09
CA LYS A 230 -40.46 -29.35 -31.44
C LYS A 230 -41.94 -29.51 -31.79
N ARG A 231 -42.33 -29.08 -32.98
CA ARG A 231 -43.53 -29.50 -33.73
C ARG A 231 -43.61 -28.67 -35.01
N GLN A 232 -42.88 -29.10 -36.03
CA GLN A 232 -43.15 -28.73 -37.42
C GLN A 232 -42.32 -29.63 -38.33
N ALA A 233 -42.95 -30.69 -38.82
CA ALA A 233 -42.79 -31.27 -40.15
C ALA A 233 -43.57 -32.59 -40.19
N LEU A 234 -44.81 -32.52 -40.64
CA LEU A 234 -45.51 -33.59 -41.35
C LEU A 234 -46.83 -33.00 -41.85
N ASP A 235 -46.75 -32.42 -43.05
CA ASP A 235 -47.90 -32.16 -43.91
C ASP A 235 -47.62 -32.85 -45.26
N SER A 236 -48.34 -33.96 -45.49
CA SER A 236 -49.19 -34.31 -46.67
C SER A 236 -48.82 -33.84 -48.10
N PRO A 237 -49.46 -34.37 -49.18
CA PRO A 237 -50.00 -35.71 -49.48
C PRO A 237 -49.69 -36.17 -50.94
N HIS A 238 -50.35 -37.26 -51.37
CA HIS A 238 -50.66 -37.66 -52.76
C HIS A 238 -49.62 -38.43 -53.60
N ARG A 239 -49.99 -39.67 -53.95
CA ARG A 239 -49.93 -40.14 -55.34
C ARG A 239 -51.04 -41.16 -55.64
N GLN A 240 -51.91 -40.81 -56.59
CA GLN A 240 -52.91 -41.68 -57.21
C GLN A 240 -52.29 -42.58 -58.30
N GLN A 241 -52.85 -43.79 -58.40
CA GLN A 241 -53.13 -44.65 -59.58
C GLN A 241 -52.04 -44.88 -60.66
N VAL A 242 -51.88 -46.13 -61.14
CA VAL A 242 -52.56 -46.69 -62.33
C VAL A 242 -52.22 -48.20 -62.49
N ASN A 243 -53.23 -48.94 -62.94
CA ASN A 243 -53.40 -50.33 -63.39
C ASN A 243 -52.21 -51.14 -63.98
N GLY A 244 -52.33 -52.47 -63.88
CA GLY A 244 -51.73 -53.40 -64.86
C GLY A 244 -51.85 -54.88 -64.46
N HIS A 245 -52.81 -55.59 -65.04
CA HIS A 245 -52.93 -57.05 -65.00
C HIS A 245 -51.74 -57.73 -65.69
N ALA A 246 -51.26 -58.86 -65.15
CA ALA A 246 -50.71 -59.96 -65.95
C ALA A 246 -50.70 -61.27 -65.14
N ALA A 247 -51.17 -62.34 -65.76
CA ALA A 247 -51.22 -63.69 -65.21
C ALA A 247 -49.80 -64.26 -65.09
N VAL A 248 -49.46 -64.76 -63.90
CA VAL A 248 -48.17 -65.38 -63.60
C VAL A 248 -48.29 -66.90 -63.79
N SER A 249 -47.46 -67.43 -64.67
CA SER A 249 -47.24 -68.86 -64.90
C SER A 249 -46.43 -69.48 -63.77
N SER A 250 -46.69 -70.75 -63.47
CA SER A 250 -46.22 -71.52 -62.30
C SER A 250 -44.71 -71.86 -62.24
N GLU A 251 -43.84 -70.97 -62.74
CA GLU A 251 -42.37 -71.04 -62.57
C GLU A 251 -41.81 -69.79 -61.85
N GLU A 252 -42.54 -68.67 -61.78
CA GLU A 252 -42.12 -67.45 -61.03
C GLU A 252 -42.38 -67.55 -59.52
N GLU A 253 -43.28 -68.44 -59.09
CA GLU A 253 -43.64 -68.66 -57.68
C GLU A 253 -42.50 -69.38 -56.93
N GLU A 254 -41.77 -70.29 -57.58
CA GLU A 254 -40.61 -70.97 -57.00
C GLU A 254 -39.40 -70.03 -56.87
N VAL A 255 -39.19 -69.14 -57.85
CA VAL A 255 -38.11 -68.12 -57.80
C VAL A 255 -38.41 -67.07 -56.74
N GLY A 256 -39.67 -66.68 -56.55
CA GLY A 256 -40.09 -65.75 -55.48
C GLY A 256 -39.82 -66.28 -54.08
N VAL A 257 -40.06 -67.57 -53.84
CA VAL A 257 -39.78 -68.24 -52.55
C VAL A 257 -38.27 -68.27 -52.26
N VAL A 258 -37.44 -68.54 -53.26
CA VAL A 258 -35.97 -68.53 -53.12
C VAL A 258 -35.46 -67.10 -52.88
N LEU A 259 -36.02 -66.10 -53.55
CA LEU A 259 -35.64 -64.70 -53.41
C LEU A 259 -35.98 -64.15 -52.00
N GLU A 260 -37.15 -64.49 -51.46
CA GLU A 260 -37.53 -64.11 -50.09
C GLU A 260 -36.65 -64.79 -49.03
N LYS A 261 -36.24 -66.04 -49.27
CA LYS A 261 -35.27 -66.72 -48.39
C LYS A 261 -33.91 -66.02 -48.39
N LEU A 262 -33.39 -65.65 -49.56
CA LEU A 262 -32.15 -64.88 -49.70
C LEU A 262 -32.25 -63.49 -49.06
N ARG A 263 -33.38 -62.79 -49.22
CA ARG A 263 -33.62 -61.50 -48.55
C ARG A 263 -33.58 -61.62 -47.04
N ARG A 264 -34.16 -62.69 -46.48
CA ARG A 264 -34.11 -62.95 -45.04
C ARG A 264 -32.68 -63.22 -44.56
N GLU A 265 -31.92 -64.03 -45.30
CA GLU A 265 -30.52 -64.32 -44.97
C GLU A 265 -29.63 -63.06 -45.08
N VAL A 266 -29.87 -62.19 -46.06
CA VAL A 266 -29.19 -60.89 -46.18
C VAL A 266 -29.57 -59.96 -45.03
N ALA A 267 -30.85 -59.87 -44.67
CA ALA A 267 -31.30 -59.05 -43.54
C ALA A 267 -30.73 -59.55 -42.20
N GLU A 268 -30.64 -60.87 -42.00
CA GLU A 268 -29.99 -61.47 -40.83
C GLU A 268 -28.48 -61.15 -40.80
N ALA A 269 -27.79 -61.26 -41.94
CA ALA A 269 -26.38 -60.91 -42.05
C ALA A 269 -26.12 -59.41 -41.80
N GLU A 270 -26.97 -58.53 -42.33
CA GLU A 270 -26.92 -57.09 -42.08
C GLU A 270 -27.18 -56.74 -40.61
N ALA A 271 -28.11 -57.44 -39.95
CA ALA A 271 -28.36 -57.26 -38.52
C ALA A 271 -27.14 -57.64 -37.67
N VAL A 272 -26.46 -58.74 -37.99
CA VAL A 272 -25.23 -59.17 -37.31
C VAL A 272 -24.08 -58.18 -37.54
N LEU A 273 -23.92 -57.67 -38.76
CA LEU A 273 -22.91 -56.66 -39.07
C LEU A 273 -23.18 -55.33 -38.34
N ASN A 274 -24.45 -54.92 -38.24
CA ASN A 274 -24.84 -53.71 -37.52
C ASN A 274 -24.61 -53.85 -36.00
N ASP A 275 -24.91 -55.01 -35.39
CA ASP A 275 -24.60 -55.30 -33.98
C ASP A 275 -23.09 -55.28 -33.72
N HIS A 276 -22.28 -55.89 -34.59
CA HIS A 276 -20.82 -55.82 -34.49
C HIS A 276 -20.26 -54.40 -34.64
N ARG A 277 -20.85 -53.57 -35.52
CA ARG A 277 -20.46 -52.16 -35.65
C ARG A 277 -20.79 -51.38 -34.37
N LEU A 278 -21.98 -51.58 -33.81
CA LEU A 278 -22.44 -50.87 -32.62
C LEU A 278 -21.58 -51.22 -31.39
N ARG A 279 -21.18 -52.50 -31.22
CA ARG A 279 -20.26 -52.93 -30.16
C ARG A 279 -18.86 -52.31 -30.30
N ARG A 280 -18.35 -52.17 -31.54
CA ARG A 280 -17.06 -51.49 -31.78
C ARG A 280 -17.13 -50.01 -31.42
N GLU A 281 -18.20 -49.33 -31.83
CA GLU A 281 -18.41 -47.91 -31.49
C GLU A 281 -18.56 -47.71 -29.97
N GLU A 282 -19.24 -48.62 -29.27
CA GLU A 282 -19.39 -48.57 -27.82
C GLU A 282 -18.05 -48.81 -27.09
N GLU A 283 -17.24 -49.78 -27.54
CA GLU A 283 -15.89 -49.99 -27.01
C GLU A 283 -14.97 -48.79 -27.26
N GLU A 284 -15.05 -48.15 -28.43
CA GLU A 284 -14.29 -46.94 -28.72
C GLU A 284 -14.70 -45.76 -27.85
N ARG A 285 -16.01 -45.59 -27.59
CA ARG A 285 -16.52 -44.57 -26.66
C ARG A 285 -16.02 -44.83 -25.24
N ARG A 286 -16.03 -46.08 -24.77
CA ARG A 286 -15.50 -46.44 -23.45
C ARG A 286 -14.01 -46.14 -23.33
N ARG A 287 -13.22 -46.52 -24.33
CA ARG A 287 -11.77 -46.21 -24.37
C ARG A 287 -11.50 -44.71 -24.45
N ALA A 288 -12.32 -43.94 -25.17
CA ALA A 288 -12.19 -42.49 -25.26
C ALA A 288 -12.53 -41.81 -23.93
N GLU A 289 -13.55 -42.30 -23.21
CA GLU A 289 -13.92 -41.82 -21.90
C GLU A 289 -12.85 -42.14 -20.84
N GLU A 290 -12.29 -43.35 -20.85
CA GLU A 290 -11.17 -43.73 -19.99
C GLU A 290 -9.95 -42.81 -20.20
N ARG A 291 -9.58 -42.53 -21.46
CA ARG A 291 -8.49 -41.58 -21.78
C ARG A 291 -8.78 -40.16 -21.30
N ARG A 292 -10.04 -39.70 -21.41
CA ARG A 292 -10.45 -38.37 -20.92
C ARG A 292 -10.29 -38.29 -19.40
N LEU A 293 -10.75 -39.30 -18.68
CA LEU A 293 -10.64 -39.36 -17.21
C LEU A 293 -9.16 -39.42 -16.77
N GLU A 294 -8.32 -40.17 -17.48
CA GLU A 294 -6.88 -40.22 -17.18
C GLU A 294 -6.20 -38.86 -17.44
N GLN A 295 -6.54 -38.18 -18.54
CA GLN A 295 -6.01 -36.86 -18.84
C GLN A 295 -6.47 -35.81 -17.80
N GLU A 296 -7.72 -35.87 -17.34
CA GLU A 296 -8.21 -35.01 -16.26
C GLU A 296 -7.49 -35.29 -14.93
N ARG A 297 -7.18 -36.55 -14.62
CA ARG A 297 -6.40 -36.91 -13.42
C ARG A 297 -5.01 -36.30 -13.46
N LEU A 298 -4.29 -36.45 -14.58
CA LEU A 298 -2.95 -35.87 -14.75
C LEU A 298 -2.98 -34.34 -14.64
N GLN A 299 -3.98 -33.68 -15.23
CA GLN A 299 -4.14 -32.23 -15.11
C GLN A 299 -4.40 -31.79 -13.67
N ARG A 300 -5.17 -32.55 -12.88
CA ARG A 300 -5.40 -32.26 -11.46
C ARG A 300 -4.12 -32.41 -10.64
N GLU A 301 -3.35 -33.47 -10.87
CA GLU A 301 -2.07 -33.69 -10.19
C GLU A 301 -1.04 -32.60 -10.53
N GLU A 302 -0.97 -32.18 -11.79
CA GLU A 302 -0.10 -31.07 -12.20
C GLU A 302 -0.55 -29.75 -11.58
N ALA A 303 -1.85 -29.45 -11.59
CA ALA A 303 -2.40 -28.26 -10.95
C ALA A 303 -2.15 -28.25 -9.43
N GLU A 304 -2.22 -29.41 -8.77
CA GLU A 304 -1.90 -29.54 -7.35
C GLU A 304 -0.41 -29.29 -7.09
N ARG A 305 0.49 -29.87 -7.90
CA ARG A 305 1.94 -29.59 -7.81
C ARG A 305 2.24 -28.11 -8.03
N GLN A 306 1.61 -27.48 -9.01
CA GLN A 306 1.77 -26.04 -9.27
C GLN A 306 1.26 -25.20 -8.10
N ARG A 307 0.14 -25.58 -7.47
CA ARG A 307 -0.37 -24.92 -6.26
C ARG A 307 0.59 -25.06 -5.08
N GLN A 308 1.11 -26.27 -4.84
CA GLN A 308 2.08 -26.52 -3.76
C GLN A 308 3.38 -25.74 -3.99
N ALA A 309 3.88 -25.71 -5.23
CA ALA A 309 5.05 -24.93 -5.61
C ALA A 309 4.83 -23.41 -5.43
N ALA A 310 3.65 -22.91 -5.78
CA ALA A 310 3.30 -21.49 -5.59
C ALA A 310 3.23 -21.11 -4.10
N VAL A 311 2.68 -21.98 -3.25
CA VAL A 311 2.66 -21.77 -1.78
C VAL A 311 4.07 -21.77 -1.22
N ALA A 312 4.91 -22.74 -1.59
CA ALA A 312 6.30 -22.81 -1.15
C ALA A 312 7.12 -21.58 -1.61
N ALA A 313 6.91 -21.10 -2.83
CA ALA A 313 7.56 -19.90 -3.35
C ALA A 313 7.12 -18.63 -2.61
N ALA A 314 5.83 -18.51 -2.26
CA ALA A 314 5.31 -17.40 -1.47
C ALA A 314 5.88 -17.40 -0.05
N GLU A 315 5.99 -18.58 0.57
CA GLU A 315 6.59 -18.72 1.90
C GLU A 315 8.09 -18.40 1.90
N ALA A 316 8.84 -18.90 0.91
CA ALA A 316 10.26 -18.57 0.74
C ALA A 316 10.49 -17.06 0.55
N LYS A 317 9.63 -16.40 -0.24
CA LYS A 317 9.69 -14.94 -0.39
C LYS A 317 9.43 -14.21 0.93
N ARG A 318 8.45 -14.66 1.71
CA ARG A 318 8.15 -14.07 3.04
C ARG A 318 9.30 -14.26 4.02
N GLN A 319 9.92 -15.45 4.04
CA GLN A 319 11.09 -15.73 4.87
C GLN A 319 12.29 -14.85 4.48
N GLU A 320 12.50 -14.61 3.18
CA GLU A 320 13.56 -13.72 2.70
C GLU A 320 13.31 -12.26 3.13
N GLU A 321 12.08 -11.76 2.95
CA GLU A 321 11.69 -10.42 3.40
C GLU A 321 11.86 -10.25 4.93
N GLU A 322 11.50 -11.27 5.70
CA GLU A 322 11.70 -11.29 7.15
C GLU A 322 13.19 -11.31 7.54
N ARG A 323 14.00 -12.12 6.84
CA ARG A 323 15.45 -12.17 7.04
C ARG A 323 16.11 -10.81 6.74
N GLN A 324 15.70 -10.16 5.65
CA GLN A 324 16.17 -8.82 5.30
C GLN A 324 15.76 -7.79 6.36
N ARG A 325 14.53 -7.86 6.87
CA ARG A 325 14.06 -7.00 7.95
C ARG A 325 14.86 -7.21 9.24
N GLN A 326 15.11 -8.46 9.62
CA GLN A 326 15.92 -8.80 10.80
C GLN A 326 17.37 -8.32 10.64
N ALA A 327 17.97 -8.52 9.46
CA ALA A 327 19.31 -8.03 9.15
C ALA A 327 19.40 -6.50 9.23
N ALA A 328 18.38 -5.77 8.75
CA ALA A 328 18.33 -4.31 8.86
C ALA A 328 18.22 -3.84 10.32
N VAL A 329 17.43 -4.52 11.15
CA VAL A 329 17.33 -4.22 12.59
C VAL A 329 18.66 -4.49 13.30
N ALA A 330 19.30 -5.63 13.04
CA ALA A 330 20.60 -5.97 13.61
C ALA A 330 21.70 -4.99 13.17
N ALA A 331 21.71 -4.57 11.90
CA ALA A 331 22.65 -3.56 11.41
C ALA A 331 22.42 -2.19 12.05
N ALA A 332 21.16 -1.79 12.28
CA ALA A 332 20.84 -0.57 13.00
C ALA A 332 21.31 -0.64 14.47
N GLU A 333 21.09 -1.77 15.14
CA GLU A 333 21.53 -1.99 16.53
C GLU A 333 23.05 -1.99 16.66
N ALA A 334 23.78 -2.63 15.74
CA ALA A 334 25.24 -2.56 15.69
C ALA A 334 25.74 -1.11 15.52
N LYS A 335 25.09 -0.33 14.66
CA LYS A 335 25.39 1.11 14.52
C LYS A 335 25.09 1.89 15.81
N ARG A 336 24.03 1.55 16.55
CA ARG A 336 23.72 2.19 17.85
C ARG A 336 24.80 1.91 18.89
N GLN A 337 25.23 0.65 19.01
CA GLN A 337 26.32 0.27 19.92
C GLN A 337 27.62 0.99 19.56
N ALA A 338 27.98 1.07 18.28
CA ALA A 338 29.19 1.77 17.83
C ALA A 338 29.16 3.28 18.16
N ARG A 339 27.98 3.91 18.21
CA ARG A 339 27.82 5.33 18.51
C ARG A 339 27.67 5.65 20.00
N GLY A 340 27.40 4.66 20.85
CA GLY A 340 27.11 4.85 22.27
C GLY A 340 25.66 5.27 22.53
N THR A 341 25.05 4.65 23.53
CA THR A 341 23.63 4.83 23.88
C THR A 341 23.37 5.82 25.01
N ARG A 342 24.43 6.30 25.68
CA ARG A 342 24.37 7.30 26.75
C ARG A 342 25.01 8.61 26.30
N GLN A 343 24.65 9.70 26.98
CA GLN A 343 25.24 11.02 26.74
C GLN A 343 25.66 11.69 28.03
N THR A 344 26.67 12.55 27.91
CA THR A 344 27.01 13.59 28.88
C THR A 344 27.49 14.81 28.10
N TYR A 345 27.36 16.00 28.67
CA TYR A 345 27.63 17.22 27.93
C TYR A 345 28.01 18.37 28.86
N LEU A 346 28.79 19.31 28.32
CA LEU A 346 28.90 20.67 28.85
C LEU A 346 28.37 21.59 27.76
N ILE A 347 27.10 21.95 27.87
CA ILE A 347 26.41 22.88 26.97
C ILE A 347 25.65 23.91 27.83
N PRO A 348 25.23 25.06 27.25
CA PRO A 348 24.46 26.07 27.96
C PRO A 348 23.19 25.46 28.59
N ARG A 349 22.88 25.88 29.83
CA ARG A 349 21.73 25.37 30.60
C ARG A 349 20.40 25.46 29.86
N ILE A 350 20.25 26.44 28.96
CA ILE A 350 19.05 26.63 28.13
C ILE A 350 18.72 25.43 27.25
N TRP A 351 19.67 24.54 26.97
CA TRP A 351 19.45 23.34 26.15
C TRP A 351 19.42 22.05 26.94
N HIS A 352 19.57 22.05 28.27
CA HIS A 352 19.64 20.80 29.06
C HIS A 352 18.36 19.97 28.90
N ASP A 353 17.20 20.55 29.21
CA ASP A 353 15.90 19.87 29.15
C ASP A 353 15.59 19.35 27.73
N ASP A 354 15.87 20.17 26.72
CA ASP A 354 15.67 19.81 25.31
C ASP A 354 16.62 18.71 24.87
N THR A 355 17.90 18.78 25.24
CA THR A 355 18.92 17.79 24.88
C THR A 355 18.60 16.44 25.52
N ASP A 356 18.13 16.42 26.77
CA ASP A 356 17.75 15.18 27.45
C ASP A 356 16.43 14.61 26.91
N SER A 357 15.45 15.46 26.60
CA SER A 357 14.15 15.02 26.07
C SER A 357 14.25 14.49 24.63
N ASN A 358 15.17 15.04 23.83
CA ASN A 358 15.32 14.68 22.41
C ASN A 358 16.38 13.60 22.17
N PHE A 359 17.36 13.42 23.07
CA PHE A 359 18.33 12.34 22.92
C PHE A 359 17.69 10.99 23.23
N THR A 360 17.49 10.18 22.20
CA THR A 360 16.89 8.85 22.31
C THR A 360 17.84 7.79 21.79
N ARG A 361 17.51 6.52 22.02
CA ARG A 361 18.24 5.38 21.41
C ARG A 361 18.23 5.40 19.87
N SER A 362 17.30 6.16 19.27
CA SER A 362 17.21 6.34 17.82
C SER A 362 18.10 7.46 17.28
N THR A 363 18.80 8.22 18.15
CA THR A 363 19.66 9.32 17.74
C THR A 363 20.90 8.82 17.01
N THR A 364 20.98 9.10 15.71
CA THR A 364 22.07 8.68 14.81
C THR A 364 23.23 9.65 14.82
N CYS A 365 22.96 10.95 14.93
CA CYS A 365 23.96 11.99 14.84
C CYS A 365 23.57 13.13 15.79
N VAL A 366 24.58 13.71 16.45
CA VAL A 366 24.46 14.95 17.23
C VAL A 366 25.55 15.87 16.71
N ALA A 367 25.19 17.11 16.36
CA ALA A 367 26.13 18.14 15.98
C ALA A 367 25.91 19.39 16.81
N LEU A 368 27.00 20.02 17.23
CA LEU A 368 27.01 21.29 17.92
C LEU A 368 27.58 22.36 16.98
N GLY A 369 26.90 23.49 16.86
CA GLY A 369 27.48 24.71 16.33
C GLY A 369 27.82 25.68 17.46
N GLU A 370 28.00 26.96 17.13
CA GLU A 370 28.27 28.00 18.13
C GLU A 370 27.07 28.22 19.05
N ASN A 371 25.89 28.41 18.46
CA ASN A 371 24.64 28.64 19.19
C ASN A 371 23.52 27.68 18.79
N CYS A 372 23.88 26.47 18.32
CA CYS A 372 22.90 25.51 17.85
C CYS A 372 23.29 24.07 18.19
N ILE A 373 22.26 23.24 18.36
CA ILE A 373 22.39 21.79 18.49
C ILE A 373 21.45 21.14 17.49
N THR A 374 21.91 20.11 16.79
CA THR A 374 21.10 19.35 15.84
C THR A 374 21.23 17.88 16.14
N MET A 375 20.09 17.18 16.17
CA MET A 375 20.03 15.74 16.36
C MET A 375 19.24 15.09 15.22
N PHE A 376 19.79 14.03 14.64
CA PHE A 376 19.11 13.21 13.64
C PHE A 376 18.72 11.85 14.22
N TYR A 377 17.64 11.28 13.67
CA TYR A 377 17.07 10.02 14.13
C TYR A 377 17.02 8.97 13.02
N GLU A 378 17.01 7.70 13.40
CA GLU A 378 16.93 6.57 12.47
C GLU A 378 15.64 6.54 11.63
N THR A 379 14.59 7.19 12.11
CA THR A 379 13.33 7.37 11.35
C THR A 379 13.45 8.39 10.22
N GLY A 380 14.60 9.06 10.10
CA GLY A 380 14.82 10.17 9.18
C GLY A 380 14.29 11.51 9.69
N GLY A 381 13.77 11.55 10.92
CA GLY A 381 13.42 12.79 11.60
C GLY A 381 14.66 13.52 12.10
N TRP A 382 14.49 14.79 12.46
CA TRP A 382 15.52 15.62 13.08
C TRP A 382 14.90 16.58 14.09
N TRP A 383 15.73 17.03 15.02
CA TRP A 383 15.43 18.11 15.95
C TRP A 383 16.57 19.13 15.94
N ASN A 384 16.24 20.41 16.08
CA ASN A 384 17.22 21.49 16.11
C ASN A 384 16.92 22.45 17.28
N GLY A 385 17.89 22.66 18.16
CA GLY A 385 17.94 23.79 19.07
C GLY A 385 18.60 24.97 18.36
N THR A 386 17.84 26.07 18.19
CA THR A 386 18.30 27.34 17.58
C THR A 386 19.11 27.17 16.27
N PRO A 387 18.57 26.52 15.21
CA PRO A 387 19.32 26.27 13.98
C PRO A 387 19.70 27.56 13.25
N THR A 388 20.86 27.56 12.59
CA THR A 388 21.21 28.63 11.64
C THR A 388 20.20 28.66 10.50
N LYS A 389 19.99 29.84 9.89
CA LYS A 389 19.04 30.02 8.79
C LYS A 389 19.28 29.05 7.64
N GLN A 390 20.54 28.72 7.35
CA GLN A 390 20.91 27.84 6.24
C GLN A 390 20.52 26.39 6.53
N VAL A 391 20.86 25.88 7.72
CA VAL A 391 20.48 24.54 8.17
C VAL A 391 18.96 24.43 8.29
N TYR A 392 18.31 25.43 8.86
CA TYR A 392 16.84 25.49 8.96
C TYR A 392 16.18 25.40 7.58
N ASN A 393 16.65 26.15 6.59
CA ASN A 393 16.08 26.11 5.23
C ASN A 393 16.28 24.76 4.53
N LYS A 394 17.35 24.02 4.85
CA LYS A 394 17.61 22.69 4.27
C LYS A 394 16.78 21.59 4.91
N LEU A 395 16.52 21.71 6.21
CA LEU A 395 15.81 20.70 6.99
C LEU A 395 14.31 20.99 7.07
N ASN A 396 13.91 22.21 7.43
CA ASN A 396 12.51 22.54 7.68
C ASN A 396 11.65 22.56 6.41
N GLY A 397 10.46 21.97 6.47
CA GLY A 397 9.54 21.88 5.33
C GLY A 397 9.95 20.86 4.26
N ARG A 398 10.96 20.03 4.51
CA ARG A 398 11.40 18.98 3.59
C ARG A 398 10.29 17.94 3.37
N GLN A 399 10.01 17.62 2.12
CA GLN A 399 8.96 16.68 1.74
C GLN A 399 9.35 15.23 2.07
N ARG A 400 8.40 14.42 2.55
CA ARG A 400 8.65 13.03 2.99
C ARG A 400 9.25 12.08 1.94
N HIS A 401 9.08 12.39 0.66
CA HIS A 401 9.62 11.57 -0.42
C HIS A 401 11.10 11.87 -0.73
N LEU A 402 11.64 12.98 -0.20
CA LEU A 402 13.05 13.31 -0.37
C LEU A 402 13.90 12.46 0.58
N PRO A 403 15.15 12.14 0.20
CA PRO A 403 16.07 11.41 1.06
C PRO A 403 16.19 12.05 2.45
N ALA A 404 16.10 11.22 3.48
CA ALA A 404 16.22 11.67 4.87
C ALA A 404 17.67 12.05 5.19
N PRO A 405 17.90 13.06 6.04
CA PRO A 405 19.25 13.41 6.46
C PRO A 405 19.80 12.34 7.43
N THR A 406 21.05 11.92 7.24
CA THR A 406 21.69 10.81 7.98
C THR A 406 22.82 11.27 8.87
N TYR A 407 23.56 12.29 8.45
CA TYR A 407 24.69 12.85 9.18
C TYR A 407 24.73 14.37 9.00
N VAL A 408 25.17 15.07 10.05
CA VAL A 408 25.40 16.51 10.03
C VAL A 408 26.66 16.87 10.80
N SER A 409 27.37 17.87 10.30
CA SER A 409 28.46 18.55 10.99
C SER A 409 28.22 20.06 10.90
N LEU A 410 28.50 20.78 11.99
CA LEU A 410 28.21 22.20 12.16
C LEU A 410 29.46 22.91 12.68
N SER A 411 29.55 24.22 12.39
CA SER A 411 30.54 25.13 12.97
C SER A 411 29.95 26.53 13.17
N GLY A 412 30.67 27.40 13.89
CA GLY A 412 30.21 28.73 14.29
C GLY A 412 29.92 29.69 13.15
N ASP A 413 30.69 29.64 12.06
CA ASP A 413 30.54 30.56 10.92
C ASP A 413 29.39 30.20 9.96
N SER A 414 28.31 29.57 10.46
CA SER A 414 27.23 29.00 9.65
C SER A 414 27.67 27.94 8.62
N ARG A 415 28.88 27.39 8.78
CA ARG A 415 29.35 26.25 8.00
C ARG A 415 28.61 25.00 8.41
N TYR A 416 28.26 24.19 7.43
CA TYR A 416 27.64 22.90 7.68
C TYR A 416 28.00 21.90 6.61
N TYR A 417 27.92 20.63 6.97
CA TYR A 417 27.91 19.51 6.05
C TYR A 417 26.74 18.61 6.43
N ILE A 418 25.87 18.27 5.49
CA ILE A 418 24.75 17.34 5.69
C ILE A 418 24.86 16.24 4.64
N GLU A 419 24.78 14.99 5.09
CA GLU A 419 24.63 13.81 4.24
C GLU A 419 23.17 13.33 4.27
N PHE A 420 22.72 12.78 3.16
CA PHE A 420 21.38 12.21 3.00
C PHE A 420 21.45 10.71 2.71
N ALA A 421 20.33 10.01 2.95
CA ALA A 421 20.20 8.56 2.79
C ALA A 421 20.43 8.04 1.36
N ASP A 422 20.43 8.90 0.34
CA ASP A 422 20.78 8.55 -1.04
C ASP A 422 22.29 8.67 -1.33
N GLY A 423 23.11 8.96 -0.32
CA GLY A 423 24.55 9.18 -0.42
C GLY A 423 24.92 10.56 -0.95
N LYS A 424 23.94 11.43 -1.25
CA LYS A 424 24.23 12.82 -1.62
C LYS A 424 24.52 13.63 -0.38
N SER A 425 25.29 14.70 -0.57
CA SER A 425 25.60 15.67 0.47
C SER A 425 25.29 17.09 0.04
N ALA A 426 25.11 17.97 1.02
CA ALA A 426 24.98 19.39 0.85
C ALA A 426 25.80 20.08 1.95
N TRP A 427 26.62 21.06 1.57
CA TRP A 427 27.49 21.73 2.51
C TRP A 427 27.69 23.20 2.16
N VAL A 428 28.21 23.95 3.12
CA VAL A 428 28.76 25.28 2.97
C VAL A 428 30.08 25.31 3.72
N GLY A 429 31.16 25.55 2.99
CA GLY A 429 32.53 25.50 3.48
C GLY A 429 33.49 26.23 2.52
N PRO A 430 34.81 26.13 2.74
CA PRO A 430 35.81 26.75 1.89
C PRO A 430 35.95 26.05 0.54
N ASP A 431 36.29 26.80 -0.52
CA ASP A 431 36.44 26.27 -1.89
C ASP A 431 37.44 25.10 -1.97
N SER A 432 38.47 25.11 -1.12
CA SER A 432 39.46 24.02 -1.05
C SER A 432 38.86 22.68 -0.61
N MET A 433 37.73 22.71 0.09
CA MET A 433 36.99 21.50 0.45
C MET A 433 36.30 20.92 -0.78
N ASP A 434 35.75 21.77 -1.67
CA ASP A 434 35.11 21.33 -2.91
C ASP A 434 36.12 20.58 -3.79
N ASP A 435 37.31 21.15 -3.97
CA ASP A 435 38.41 20.53 -4.71
C ASP A 435 38.76 19.14 -4.15
N LYS A 436 38.77 18.99 -2.81
CA LYS A 436 39.09 17.70 -2.18
C LYS A 436 37.99 16.66 -2.40
N ILE A 437 36.73 17.06 -2.25
CA ILE A 437 35.58 16.18 -2.39
C ILE A 437 35.47 15.68 -3.84
N ASP A 438 35.63 16.59 -4.80
CA ASP A 438 35.57 16.29 -6.23
C ASP A 438 36.75 15.39 -6.67
N ALA A 439 37.96 15.65 -6.14
CA ALA A 439 39.16 14.89 -6.50
C ALA A 439 39.15 13.43 -6.01
N GLU A 440 38.65 13.17 -4.80
CA GLU A 440 38.75 11.83 -4.21
C GLU A 440 37.62 10.90 -4.63
N SER A 441 36.44 11.41 -5.04
CA SER A 441 35.28 10.60 -5.45
C SER A 441 34.92 9.46 -4.46
N ARG A 442 35.19 9.69 -3.17
CA ARG A 442 34.94 8.74 -2.06
C ARG A 442 33.77 9.22 -1.21
N ASN A 443 33.06 8.27 -0.60
CA ASN A 443 32.04 8.59 0.37
C ASN A 443 32.66 9.14 1.66
N ILE A 444 32.12 10.25 2.12
CA ILE A 444 32.59 10.95 3.31
C ILE A 444 31.90 10.37 4.53
N ARG A 445 32.69 9.96 5.50
CA ARG A 445 32.22 9.40 6.77
C ARG A 445 31.96 10.48 7.80
N THR A 446 32.91 11.39 7.97
CA THR A 446 32.79 12.52 8.90
C THR A 446 33.54 13.74 8.40
N VAL A 447 32.99 14.91 8.67
CA VAL A 447 33.61 16.21 8.40
C VAL A 447 33.74 16.97 9.72
N ALA A 448 34.90 17.56 9.96
CA ALA A 448 35.08 18.52 11.05
C ALA A 448 35.59 19.84 10.48
N PHE A 449 35.01 20.93 10.96
CA PHE A 449 35.41 22.28 10.62
C PHE A 449 36.26 22.84 11.76
N GLY A 450 37.42 23.41 11.43
CA GLY A 450 38.27 24.09 12.41
C GLY A 450 37.78 25.50 12.73
N GLN A 451 38.57 26.22 13.52
CA GLN A 451 38.27 27.61 13.90
C GLN A 451 38.19 28.52 12.67
N ASP A 452 39.22 28.49 11.82
CA ASP A 452 39.25 29.32 10.61
C ASP A 452 38.36 28.75 9.50
N TRP A 453 37.89 29.63 8.63
CA TRP A 453 37.03 29.29 7.49
C TRP A 453 37.67 28.20 6.59
N ASP A 454 38.97 28.32 6.31
CA ASP A 454 39.74 27.43 5.44
C ASP A 454 40.20 26.14 6.12
N THR A 455 39.95 26.00 7.43
CA THR A 455 40.37 24.82 8.19
C THR A 455 39.29 23.75 8.18
N TRP A 456 39.62 22.58 7.64
CA TRP A 456 38.71 21.43 7.60
C TRP A 456 39.48 20.11 7.71
N PHE A 457 38.75 19.08 8.16
CA PHE A 457 39.23 17.71 8.22
C PHE A 457 38.14 16.76 7.76
N ILE A 458 38.45 15.91 6.79
CA ILE A 458 37.54 14.91 6.24
C ILE A 458 38.10 13.51 6.51
N VAL A 459 37.24 12.62 6.99
CA VAL A 459 37.47 11.17 7.04
C VAL A 459 36.50 10.50 6.08
N PHE A 460 36.99 9.59 5.27
CA PHE A 460 36.23 8.83 4.28
C PHE A 460 35.82 7.46 4.83
N ASP A 461 34.87 6.81 4.17
CA ASP A 461 34.33 5.51 4.61
C ASP A 461 35.37 4.38 4.64
N ASP A 462 36.37 4.46 3.76
CA ASP A 462 37.52 3.54 3.68
C ASP A 462 38.57 3.78 4.78
N GLY A 463 38.38 4.80 5.62
CA GLY A 463 39.29 5.20 6.68
C GLY A 463 40.42 6.12 6.25
N TYR A 464 40.51 6.45 4.95
CA TYR A 464 41.39 7.50 4.47
C TYR A 464 40.95 8.86 5.01
N TRP A 465 41.88 9.80 5.06
CA TRP A 465 41.61 11.13 5.59
C TRP A 465 42.42 12.20 4.88
N GLY A 466 41.91 13.43 4.94
CA GLY A 466 42.58 14.63 4.44
C GLY A 466 42.18 15.83 5.28
N TRP A 467 43.05 16.83 5.32
CA TRP A 467 42.79 18.09 6.00
C TRP A 467 43.50 19.23 5.30
N GLN A 468 43.05 20.44 5.59
CA GLN A 468 43.67 21.69 5.16
C GLN A 468 43.45 22.76 6.24
N GLY A 469 44.26 23.82 6.19
CA GLY A 469 44.22 24.94 7.14
C GLY A 469 45.03 24.67 8.41
N ASP A 470 44.75 25.42 9.48
CA ASP A 470 45.47 25.34 10.75
C ASP A 470 44.75 24.41 11.73
N ILE A 471 45.01 23.10 11.62
CA ILE A 471 44.49 22.11 12.57
C ILE A 471 45.35 22.08 13.85
N PRO A 472 44.78 21.74 15.03
CA PRO A 472 45.52 21.80 16.29
C PRO A 472 46.85 21.01 16.29
N ASN A 473 47.93 21.59 16.84
CA ASN A 473 49.26 20.97 16.85
C ASN A 473 49.27 19.54 17.43
N GLY A 474 48.53 19.31 18.51
CA GLY A 474 48.41 17.97 19.10
C GLY A 474 47.77 16.95 18.16
N LEU A 475 46.83 17.39 17.31
CA LEU A 475 46.23 16.57 16.27
C LEU A 475 47.26 16.26 15.17
N GLN A 476 48.01 17.26 14.70
CA GLN A 476 49.08 17.07 13.69
C GLN A 476 50.12 16.05 14.15
N GLU A 477 50.59 16.15 15.40
CA GLU A 477 51.54 15.20 15.97
C GLU A 477 50.99 13.77 16.01
N GLN A 478 49.71 13.59 16.37
CA GLN A 478 49.11 12.26 16.34
C GLN A 478 49.01 11.71 14.93
N LEU A 479 48.63 12.52 13.94
CA LEU A 479 48.57 12.08 12.54
C LEU A 479 49.96 11.68 12.02
N ALA A 480 51.00 12.43 12.39
CA ALA A 480 52.38 12.10 12.05
C ALA A 480 52.82 10.76 12.66
N ARG A 481 52.50 10.51 13.94
CA ARG A 481 52.79 9.21 14.61
C ARG A 481 52.05 8.02 14.00
N ARG A 482 50.91 8.27 13.37
CA ARG A 482 50.09 7.24 12.72
C ARG A 482 50.57 6.86 11.32
N ASP A 483 51.50 7.61 10.74
CA ASP A 483 52.13 7.31 9.46
C ASP A 483 51.12 7.03 8.33
N ARG A 484 50.17 7.97 8.14
CA ARG A 484 49.16 7.95 7.07
C ARG A 484 48.26 6.70 7.00
N ARG A 485 48.12 5.96 8.11
CA ARG A 485 47.17 4.83 8.18
C ARG A 485 45.74 5.28 7.86
N SER A 486 45.08 4.48 7.05
CA SER A 486 43.71 4.69 6.55
C SER A 486 42.71 3.89 7.39
N ASP A 487 42.63 4.20 8.68
CA ASP A 487 41.83 3.46 9.66
C ASP A 487 41.04 4.41 10.59
N LEU A 488 40.92 5.69 10.23
CA LEU A 488 40.13 6.63 11.01
C LEU A 488 38.62 6.40 10.79
N THR A 489 37.83 6.62 11.84
CA THR A 489 36.37 6.43 11.80
C THR A 489 35.57 7.67 12.13
N PHE A 490 36.17 8.60 12.88
CA PHE A 490 35.50 9.81 13.33
C PHE A 490 36.54 10.89 13.64
N VAL A 491 36.17 12.14 13.37
CA VAL A 491 36.93 13.32 13.77
C VAL A 491 35.97 14.42 14.23
N SER A 492 36.38 15.21 15.21
CA SER A 492 35.73 16.46 15.60
C SER A 492 36.77 17.50 16.00
N LEU A 493 36.51 18.75 15.65
CA LEU A 493 37.33 19.92 15.95
C LEU A 493 36.46 20.95 16.66
N GLY A 494 37.01 21.58 17.70
CA GLY A 494 36.41 22.69 18.42
C GLY A 494 37.02 24.04 18.05
N SER A 495 36.33 25.11 18.43
CA SER A 495 36.72 26.48 18.11
C SER A 495 37.92 27.00 18.92
N ASN A 496 38.34 26.31 20.00
CA ASN A 496 39.44 26.73 20.87
C ASN A 496 40.64 25.76 20.79
N GLY A 497 40.73 24.99 19.71
CA GLY A 497 41.79 24.00 19.52
C GLY A 497 41.49 22.64 20.16
N GLU A 498 40.26 22.41 20.64
CA GLU A 498 39.80 21.08 21.02
C GLU A 498 39.79 20.15 19.81
N TRP A 499 40.17 18.90 20.00
CA TRP A 499 40.09 17.90 18.95
C TRP A 499 39.84 16.51 19.50
N PHE A 500 39.18 15.69 18.69
CA PHE A 500 38.91 14.29 18.96
C PHE A 500 39.02 13.49 17.66
N MET A 501 39.62 12.31 17.72
CA MET A 501 39.58 11.33 16.65
C MET A 501 39.40 9.92 17.21
N SER A 502 38.82 9.04 16.41
CA SER A 502 38.78 7.60 16.69
C SER A 502 39.16 6.77 15.47
N ALA A 503 39.63 5.55 15.72
CA ALA A 503 40.02 4.59 14.70
C ALA A 503 39.18 3.31 14.75
N GLN A 504 39.21 2.54 13.66
CA GLN A 504 38.45 1.29 13.48
C GLN A 504 38.74 0.23 14.56
N ASN A 505 39.92 0.28 15.19
CA ASN A 505 40.31 -0.60 16.28
C ASN A 505 39.75 -0.19 17.66
N GLY A 506 38.87 0.81 17.71
CA GLY A 506 38.25 1.33 18.94
C GLY A 506 39.13 2.27 19.75
N ARG A 507 40.38 2.54 19.34
CA ARG A 507 41.21 3.55 20.00
C ARG A 507 40.70 4.95 19.67
N ALA A 508 40.69 5.80 20.67
CA ALA A 508 40.35 7.21 20.56
C ALA A 508 41.46 8.09 21.14
N TRP A 509 41.60 9.28 20.57
CA TRP A 509 42.56 10.30 21.00
C TRP A 509 41.86 11.66 21.04
N TRP A 510 42.26 12.49 21.98
CA TRP A 510 41.73 13.84 22.14
C TRP A 510 42.78 14.76 22.75
N GLY A 511 42.58 16.06 22.60
CA GLY A 511 43.44 17.10 23.16
C GLY A 511 42.82 18.49 23.07
N GLY A 512 43.50 19.48 23.62
CA GLY A 512 43.04 20.88 23.62
C GLY A 512 41.89 21.17 24.60
N LEU A 513 41.54 20.22 25.47
CA LEU A 513 40.42 20.35 26.40
C LEU A 513 40.74 21.24 27.61
N SER A 514 39.78 22.06 28.03
CA SER A 514 39.80 22.78 29.31
C SER A 514 39.74 21.83 30.50
N ASP A 515 40.10 22.30 31.70
CA ASP A 515 40.07 21.46 32.92
C ASP A 515 38.68 20.88 33.19
N GLU A 516 37.62 21.68 33.02
CA GLU A 516 36.22 21.24 33.17
C GLU A 516 35.86 20.15 32.15
N GLN A 517 36.24 20.33 30.88
CA GLN A 517 36.01 19.32 29.83
C GLN A 517 36.78 18.04 30.13
N GLN A 518 38.03 18.15 30.60
CA GLN A 518 38.84 17.00 30.96
C GLN A 518 38.21 16.17 32.08
N ASP A 519 37.62 16.80 33.10
CA ASP A 519 36.98 16.08 34.20
C ASP A 519 35.76 15.29 33.72
N VAL A 520 34.94 15.88 32.85
CA VAL A 520 33.80 15.17 32.25
C VAL A 520 34.28 14.00 31.38
N VAL A 521 35.26 14.23 30.50
CA VAL A 521 35.82 13.18 29.62
C VAL A 521 36.45 12.05 30.44
N ARG A 522 37.19 12.36 31.51
CA ARG A 522 37.84 11.36 32.38
C ARG A 522 36.82 10.42 33.03
N SER A 523 35.61 10.91 33.34
CA SER A 523 34.55 10.09 33.93
C SER A 523 33.99 9.01 32.98
N VAL A 524 34.16 9.19 31.67
CA VAL A 524 33.61 8.30 30.62
C VAL A 524 34.66 7.73 29.67
N LYS A 525 35.95 7.99 29.90
CA LYS A 525 37.06 7.68 28.98
C LYS A 525 37.09 6.23 28.47
N ASP A 526 36.76 5.26 29.32
CA ASP A 526 36.87 3.83 29.01
C ASP A 526 35.67 3.31 28.20
N ARG A 527 34.62 4.13 28.08
CA ARG A 527 33.36 3.81 27.39
C ARG A 527 33.04 4.82 26.27
N LEU A 528 33.99 5.73 26.01
CA LEU A 528 33.87 6.83 25.08
C LEU A 528 33.74 6.32 23.64
N THR A 529 32.67 6.72 22.95
CA THR A 529 32.43 6.33 21.55
C THR A 529 32.63 7.49 20.60
N SER A 530 32.14 8.68 20.95
CA SER A 530 32.30 9.89 20.14
C SER A 530 32.21 11.14 21.00
N MET A 531 32.87 12.20 20.52
CA MET A 531 32.92 13.50 21.16
C MET A 531 32.79 14.55 20.08
N VAL A 532 31.86 15.47 20.27
CA VAL A 532 31.57 16.55 19.33
C VAL A 532 31.72 17.87 20.06
N PHE A 533 32.44 18.79 19.44
CA PHE A 533 32.65 20.14 19.97
C PHE A 533 31.74 21.15 19.26
N GLY A 534 31.29 22.15 20.02
CA GLY A 534 30.60 23.32 19.51
C GLY A 534 31.42 24.59 19.77
N GLY A 535 30.76 25.75 19.66
CA GLY A 535 31.37 27.02 20.10
C GLY A 535 31.47 27.12 21.62
N ASP A 536 32.24 28.10 22.12
CA ASP A 536 32.32 28.46 23.55
C ASP A 536 32.63 27.28 24.50
N ARG A 537 33.51 26.37 24.09
CA ARG A 537 33.92 25.17 24.86
C ARG A 537 32.78 24.17 25.08
N ASN A 538 31.72 24.25 24.29
CA ASN A 538 30.63 23.30 24.34
C ASN A 538 31.11 21.92 23.87
N ILE A 539 30.69 20.88 24.59
CA ILE A 539 31.04 19.50 24.30
C ILE A 539 29.82 18.61 24.49
N HIS A 540 29.61 17.71 23.54
CA HIS A 540 28.67 16.60 23.66
C HIS A 540 29.45 15.30 23.53
N ILE A 541 29.27 14.41 24.50
CA ILE A 541 29.98 13.15 24.57
C ILE A 541 28.95 12.02 24.55
N ARG A 542 29.19 11.04 23.67
CA ARG A 542 28.47 9.77 23.69
C ARG A 542 29.38 8.66 24.20
N TYR A 543 28.77 7.75 24.95
CA TYR A 543 29.45 6.61 25.55
C TYR A 543 28.46 5.45 25.79
N GLU A 544 28.97 4.28 26.17
CA GLU A 544 28.16 3.08 26.48
C GLU A 544 27.91 2.87 27.99
#